data_AF-A0A6C0J9L8-F1
#
_entry.id   AF-A0A6C0J9L8-F1
#
_cell.length_a   1.000
_cell.length_b   1.000
_cell.length_c   1.000
_cell.angle_alpha   90.00
_cell.angle_beta   90.00
_cell.angle_gamma   90.00
#
_symmetry.space_group_name_H-M   'P 1'
#
loop_
_entity.id
_entity.type
_entity.pdbx_description
1 polymer ?
#
loop_
_entity_poly.entity_id
_entity_poly.type
_entity_poly.pdbx_seq_one_letter_code
_entity_poly.pdbx_strand_id
1 'polypeptide(L)'
;MLNILHISFHTGCHNELMYVGKQLDIKITYLEFIDGTKSKYNIGKERAEIYWNKHQDYFNTFDAIITSDTAPISRVFLQNGWNKKLIIWINNRFDYHDISTLDCDFPDKDYYNLIRMAIEKENVFIFGYTPFENYYCKHFKDIDIGNLIIKPTGNISNVYKFNNFSKIDNIENTFFIGTYHNDNIMINLTKIIESFKVSNYNGRFNGPLDLARFKAVIHIPYAWSNYAFFEAIYLGIIYFIPSKKFLFELKKDKDFFWSPPYRDELIELSEWYLPEHKNLLIYFDSWIDLNIKIFTLNYKKQKYILKQFSEKHNNDMLDKWRKIFFT
;
A
#
# COMPACT_ATOMS: atom_id res chain seq x y z
N MET A 1 7.28 -8.15 -27.13
CA MET A 1 7.11 -8.15 -25.66
C MET A 1 7.35 -6.73 -25.18
N LEU A 2 6.36 -6.13 -24.51
CA LEU A 2 6.47 -4.77 -23.97
C LEU A 2 7.56 -4.73 -22.89
N ASN A 3 8.48 -3.76 -22.96
CA ASN A 3 9.57 -3.57 -22.02
C ASN A 3 9.37 -2.30 -21.19
N ILE A 4 9.10 -2.46 -19.91
CA ILE A 4 8.73 -1.36 -19.00
C ILE A 4 9.75 -1.23 -17.88
N LEU A 5 10.12 0.01 -17.57
CA LEU A 5 10.88 0.33 -16.37
C LEU A 5 9.93 0.72 -15.24
N HIS A 6 10.01 -0.01 -14.13
CA HIS A 6 9.33 0.30 -12.89
C HIS A 6 10.31 0.97 -11.92
N ILE A 7 9.96 2.18 -11.47
CA ILE A 7 10.76 2.96 -10.52
C ILE A 7 9.98 3.17 -9.22
N SER A 8 10.58 2.79 -8.10
CA SER A 8 9.97 2.87 -6.78
C SER A 8 11.00 2.86 -5.67
N PHE A 9 10.51 3.04 -4.45
CA PHE A 9 11.26 2.95 -3.20
C PHE A 9 10.87 1.72 -2.35
N HIS A 10 9.83 0.99 -2.76
CA HIS A 10 9.14 0.00 -1.91
C HIS A 10 9.07 -1.38 -2.55
N THR A 11 9.59 -2.37 -1.83
CA THR A 11 9.65 -3.78 -2.25
C THR A 11 8.29 -4.40 -2.54
N GLY A 12 7.23 -3.99 -1.83
CA GLY A 12 5.87 -4.47 -2.12
C GLY A 12 5.38 -4.08 -3.52
N CYS A 13 5.70 -2.85 -3.96
CA CYS A 13 5.35 -2.41 -5.32
C CYS A 13 6.16 -3.15 -6.38
N HIS A 14 7.43 -3.41 -6.09
CA HIS A 14 8.29 -4.23 -6.95
C HIS A 14 7.74 -5.65 -7.08
N ASN A 15 7.36 -6.27 -5.96
CA ASN A 15 6.75 -7.60 -5.93
C ASN A 15 5.50 -7.69 -6.81
N GLU A 16 4.59 -6.72 -6.68
CA GLU A 16 3.37 -6.67 -7.48
C GLU A 16 3.67 -6.58 -8.97
N LEU A 17 4.47 -5.60 -9.41
CA LEU A 17 4.67 -5.40 -10.84
C LEU A 17 5.48 -6.53 -11.48
N MET A 18 6.37 -7.20 -10.74
CA MET A 18 7.00 -8.43 -11.21
C MET A 18 5.98 -9.57 -11.39
N TYR A 19 5.01 -9.69 -10.49
CA TYR A 19 3.93 -10.66 -10.66
C TYR A 19 3.07 -10.32 -11.88
N VAL A 20 2.58 -9.09 -11.98
CA VAL A 20 1.75 -8.61 -13.10
C VAL A 20 2.46 -8.79 -14.43
N GLY A 21 3.75 -8.40 -14.52
CA GLY A 21 4.56 -8.57 -15.72
C GLY A 21 4.64 -10.01 -16.18
N LYS A 22 4.86 -10.95 -15.25
CA LYS A 22 4.86 -12.38 -15.54
C LYS A 22 3.51 -12.88 -16.05
N GLN A 23 2.39 -12.44 -15.46
CA GLN A 23 1.06 -12.90 -15.87
C GLN A 23 0.62 -12.35 -17.22
N LEU A 24 1.13 -11.18 -17.62
CA LEU A 24 0.73 -10.48 -18.84
C LEU A 24 1.76 -10.58 -19.97
N ASP A 25 2.81 -11.39 -19.80
CA ASP A 25 3.93 -11.52 -20.75
C ASP A 25 4.58 -10.15 -21.09
N ILE A 26 4.84 -9.38 -20.02
CA ILE A 26 5.49 -8.06 -20.08
C ILE A 26 6.83 -8.16 -19.35
N LYS A 27 7.88 -7.63 -19.96
CA LYS A 27 9.18 -7.50 -19.30
C LYS A 27 9.18 -6.26 -18.41
N ILE A 28 9.15 -6.47 -17.09
CA ILE A 28 9.33 -5.42 -16.09
C ILE A 28 10.78 -5.43 -15.64
N THR A 29 11.44 -4.28 -15.71
CA THR A 29 12.74 -4.04 -15.09
C THR A 29 12.53 -3.11 -13.89
N TYR A 30 13.01 -3.52 -12.72
CA TYR A 30 12.93 -2.71 -11.51
C TYR A 30 14.18 -1.85 -11.34
N LEU A 31 13.98 -0.58 -11.01
CA LEU A 31 15.02 0.35 -10.59
C LEU A 31 14.59 1.01 -9.29
N GLU A 32 15.34 0.78 -8.21
CA GLU A 32 15.15 1.55 -6.99
C GLU A 32 15.58 3.00 -7.24
N PHE A 33 14.73 3.94 -6.82
CA PHE A 33 15.08 5.36 -6.92
C PHE A 33 16.16 5.70 -5.88
N ILE A 34 17.41 5.80 -6.32
CA ILE A 34 18.55 6.16 -5.48
C ILE A 34 19.31 7.29 -6.14
N ASP A 35 19.31 8.46 -5.51
CA ASP A 35 19.98 9.66 -6.00
C ASP A 35 21.06 10.21 -5.06
N GLY A 36 21.37 9.47 -4.00
CA GLY A 36 22.41 9.82 -3.03
C GLY A 36 22.00 10.88 -1.99
N THR A 37 20.74 11.32 -1.99
CA THR A 37 20.22 12.26 -0.99
C THR A 37 19.67 11.53 0.24
N LYS A 38 19.61 12.22 1.39
CA LYS A 38 19.02 11.68 2.64
C LYS A 38 17.50 11.77 2.66
N SER A 39 16.96 12.78 1.99
CA SER A 39 15.52 13.01 1.84
C SER A 39 14.98 12.00 0.85
N LYS A 40 14.28 10.95 1.28
CA LYS A 40 13.88 9.90 0.33
C LYS A 40 12.71 10.35 -0.56
N TYR A 41 11.74 11.06 0.00
CA TYR A 41 10.44 11.27 -0.63
C TYR A 41 10.20 12.69 -1.17
N ASN A 42 11.11 13.63 -0.96
CA ASN A 42 10.92 15.04 -1.34
C ASN A 42 11.62 15.32 -2.67
N ILE A 43 10.90 15.16 -3.78
CA ILE A 43 11.47 15.26 -5.13
C ILE A 43 11.25 16.67 -5.69
N GLY A 44 12.17 17.56 -5.31
CA GLY A 44 12.25 18.93 -5.81
C GLY A 44 12.65 19.04 -7.29
N LYS A 45 12.53 20.25 -7.86
CA LYS A 45 12.80 20.52 -9.28
C LYS A 45 14.23 20.13 -9.71
N GLU A 46 15.23 20.69 -9.03
CA GLU A 46 16.64 20.47 -9.35
C GLU A 46 17.02 18.99 -9.23
N ARG A 47 16.56 18.35 -8.15
CA ARG A 47 16.76 16.92 -7.90
C ARG A 47 16.19 16.05 -9.02
N ALA A 48 14.99 16.34 -9.48
CA ALA A 48 14.36 15.63 -10.59
C ALA A 48 15.12 15.83 -11.91
N GLU A 49 15.69 17.01 -12.14
CA GLU A 49 16.51 17.32 -13.32
C GLU A 49 17.87 16.60 -13.29
N ILE A 50 18.55 16.59 -12.14
CA ILE A 50 19.80 15.85 -11.95
C ILE A 50 19.58 14.35 -12.19
N TYR A 51 18.51 13.78 -11.63
CA TYR A 51 18.21 12.36 -11.81
C TYR A 51 17.89 12.04 -13.28
N TRP A 52 17.12 12.90 -13.96
CA TRP A 52 16.85 12.77 -15.39
C TRP A 52 18.14 12.80 -16.22
N ASN A 53 18.97 13.83 -16.05
CA ASN A 53 20.19 14.02 -16.85
C ASN A 53 21.15 12.83 -16.73
N LYS A 54 21.21 12.20 -15.55
CA LYS A 54 22.01 11.01 -15.30
C LYS A 54 21.50 9.74 -15.99
N HIS A 55 20.18 9.62 -16.17
CA HIS A 55 19.54 8.35 -16.52
C HIS A 55 18.71 8.37 -17.82
N GLN A 56 18.53 9.52 -18.47
CA GLN A 56 17.66 9.67 -19.64
C GLN A 56 17.97 8.68 -20.77
N ASP A 57 19.24 8.40 -21.06
CA ASP A 57 19.63 7.45 -22.10
C ASP A 57 19.14 6.03 -21.77
N TYR A 58 19.26 5.64 -20.50
CA TYR A 58 18.75 4.36 -20.01
C TYR A 58 17.21 4.32 -20.06
N PHE A 59 16.53 5.38 -19.61
CA PHE A 59 15.07 5.48 -19.66
C PHE A 59 14.54 5.34 -21.09
N ASN A 60 15.24 5.93 -22.06
CA ASN A 60 14.86 5.87 -23.47
C ASN A 60 14.94 4.45 -24.09
N THR A 61 15.55 3.47 -23.41
CA THR A 61 15.57 2.05 -23.85
C THR A 61 14.27 1.30 -23.54
N PHE A 62 13.34 1.91 -22.78
CA PHE A 62 12.07 1.31 -22.41
C PHE A 62 10.91 1.87 -23.22
N ASP A 63 9.86 1.06 -23.39
CA ASP A 63 8.62 1.44 -24.07
C ASP A 63 7.73 2.31 -23.19
N ALA A 64 7.79 2.09 -21.87
CA ALA A 64 7.01 2.81 -20.87
C ALA A 64 7.75 2.91 -19.54
N ILE A 65 7.33 3.89 -18.73
CA ILE A 65 7.76 4.07 -17.34
C ILE A 65 6.55 3.87 -16.42
N ILE A 66 6.74 3.17 -15.31
CA ILE A 66 5.80 3.16 -14.17
C ILE A 66 6.50 3.74 -12.95
N THR A 67 5.88 4.70 -12.29
CA THR A 67 6.27 5.17 -10.96
C THR A 67 5.25 4.72 -9.92
N SER A 68 5.71 4.24 -8.75
CA SER A 68 4.86 3.75 -7.67
C SER A 68 5.42 4.13 -6.29
N ASP A 69 4.77 3.68 -5.21
CA ASP A 69 5.06 4.02 -3.80
C ASP A 69 4.81 5.49 -3.49
N THR A 70 5.62 6.37 -4.08
CA THR A 70 5.43 7.81 -3.98
C THR A 70 5.32 8.41 -5.39
N ALA A 71 4.18 9.05 -5.66
CA ALA A 71 3.97 9.74 -6.94
C ALA A 71 4.96 10.88 -7.25
N PRO A 72 5.65 11.55 -6.29
CA PRO A 72 6.67 12.55 -6.59
C PRO A 72 7.78 12.08 -7.55
N ILE A 73 8.05 10.76 -7.66
CA ILE A 73 9.02 10.23 -8.63
C ILE A 73 8.64 10.61 -10.06
N SER A 74 7.34 10.72 -10.34
CA SER A 74 6.82 11.11 -11.66
C SER A 74 7.32 12.48 -12.13
N ARG A 75 7.73 13.37 -11.20
CA ARG A 75 8.28 14.68 -11.53
C ARG A 75 9.44 14.59 -12.51
N VAL A 76 10.32 13.59 -12.34
CA VAL A 76 11.47 13.32 -13.22
C VAL A 76 11.05 13.23 -14.69
N PHE A 77 9.90 12.63 -14.96
CA PHE A 77 9.42 12.41 -16.33
C PHE A 77 8.56 13.57 -16.81
N LEU A 78 7.67 14.06 -15.94
CA LEU A 78 6.74 15.13 -16.27
C LEU A 78 7.44 16.45 -16.61
N GLN A 79 8.44 16.84 -15.82
CA GLN A 79 9.12 18.12 -16.01
C GLN A 79 10.14 18.10 -17.16
N ASN A 80 10.68 16.92 -17.49
CA ASN A 80 11.73 16.76 -18.52
C ASN A 80 11.17 16.26 -19.85
N GLY A 81 9.85 16.39 -20.08
CA GLY A 81 9.25 16.18 -21.40
C GLY A 81 9.20 14.73 -21.87
N TRP A 82 9.05 13.75 -20.97
CA TRP A 82 8.86 12.35 -21.35
C TRP A 82 7.68 12.19 -22.32
N ASN A 83 7.94 11.56 -23.48
CA ASN A 83 6.99 11.49 -24.59
C ASN A 83 6.43 10.08 -24.85
N LYS A 84 6.96 9.03 -24.21
CA LYS A 84 6.39 7.68 -24.27
C LYS A 84 5.36 7.50 -23.14
N LYS A 85 4.81 6.30 -23.00
CA LYS A 85 3.82 5.99 -21.96
C LYS A 85 4.41 6.19 -20.56
N LEU A 86 3.72 6.93 -19.71
CA LEU A 86 4.03 7.11 -18.29
C LEU A 86 2.81 6.69 -17.47
N ILE A 87 3.03 5.80 -16.50
CA ILE A 87 2.00 5.34 -15.57
C ILE A 87 2.39 5.79 -14.17
N ILE A 88 1.56 6.64 -13.57
CA ILE A 88 1.73 7.14 -12.21
C ILE A 88 0.74 6.40 -11.33
N TRP A 89 1.22 5.33 -10.69
CA TRP A 89 0.42 4.55 -9.75
C TRP A 89 0.56 5.14 -8.35
N ILE A 90 -0.51 5.81 -7.90
CA ILE A 90 -0.50 6.57 -6.66
C ILE A 90 -0.79 5.61 -5.50
N ASN A 91 0.25 5.22 -4.74
CA ASN A 91 0.19 4.28 -3.60
C ASN A 91 0.10 4.94 -2.21
N ASN A 92 0.04 6.26 -2.20
CA ASN A 92 -0.20 7.14 -1.07
C ASN A 92 -0.68 8.47 -1.66
N ARG A 93 -0.86 9.56 -0.91
CA ARG A 93 -1.16 10.87 -1.50
C ARG A 93 -0.15 11.24 -2.60
N PHE A 94 -0.62 11.78 -3.72
CA PHE A 94 0.27 12.10 -4.84
C PHE A 94 1.31 13.19 -4.50
N ASP A 95 1.01 14.00 -3.47
CA ASP A 95 1.86 15.04 -2.90
C ASP A 95 2.46 14.61 -1.54
N TYR A 96 2.52 13.30 -1.28
CA TYR A 96 3.18 12.76 -0.09
C TYR A 96 4.63 13.23 -0.05
N HIS A 97 5.05 13.70 1.12
CA HIS A 97 6.39 14.20 1.40
C HIS A 97 6.72 13.90 2.85
N ASP A 98 8.01 13.76 3.14
CA ASP A 98 8.52 13.56 4.49
C ASP A 98 8.98 14.90 5.06
N ILE A 99 8.13 15.45 5.92
CA ILE A 99 8.34 16.73 6.61
C ILE A 99 9.63 16.68 7.44
N SER A 100 9.96 15.52 8.02
CA SER A 100 11.11 15.38 8.94
C SER A 100 12.46 15.45 8.22
N THR A 101 12.48 15.19 6.91
CA THR A 101 13.68 15.20 6.08
C THR A 101 13.59 16.20 4.94
N LEU A 102 12.81 17.28 5.08
CA LEU A 102 12.71 18.32 4.06
C LEU A 102 14.08 18.94 3.76
N ASP A 103 14.45 18.87 2.49
CA ASP A 103 15.67 19.44 1.92
C ASP A 103 15.39 20.35 0.72
N CYS A 104 14.11 20.52 0.37
CA CYS A 104 13.61 21.38 -0.68
C CYS A 104 12.16 21.80 -0.38
N ASP A 105 11.65 22.76 -1.13
CA ASP A 105 10.26 23.26 -1.03
C ASP A 105 9.27 22.29 -1.69
N PHE A 106 9.21 21.03 -1.25
CA PHE A 106 8.29 20.04 -1.81
C PHE A 106 7.15 19.70 -0.83
N PRO A 107 5.88 19.61 -1.29
CA PRO A 107 5.39 19.83 -2.66
C PRO A 107 5.24 21.32 -3.01
N ASP A 108 5.78 21.72 -4.17
CA ASP A 108 5.65 23.08 -4.71
C ASP A 108 4.51 23.24 -5.74
N LYS A 109 4.21 24.50 -6.07
CA LYS A 109 3.21 24.88 -7.08
C LYS A 109 3.50 24.29 -8.46
N ASP A 110 4.77 24.17 -8.84
CA ASP A 110 5.15 23.64 -10.15
C ASP A 110 4.80 22.14 -10.23
N TYR A 111 5.02 21.38 -9.16
CA TYR A 111 4.63 19.97 -9.11
C TYR A 111 3.11 19.79 -9.26
N TYR A 112 2.29 20.61 -8.58
CA TYR A 112 0.84 20.57 -8.79
C TYR A 112 0.45 20.91 -10.24
N ASN A 113 1.10 21.89 -10.85
CA ASN A 113 0.86 22.24 -12.26
C ASN A 113 1.27 21.10 -13.21
N LEU A 114 2.39 20.40 -12.93
CA LEU A 114 2.81 19.23 -13.70
C LEU A 114 1.73 18.14 -13.69
N ILE A 115 1.16 17.83 -12.52
CA ILE A 115 0.09 16.84 -12.41
C ILE A 115 -1.18 17.29 -13.15
N ARG A 116 -1.58 18.56 -13.03
CA ARG A 116 -2.74 19.11 -13.78
C ARG A 116 -2.55 19.08 -15.29
N MET A 117 -1.34 19.29 -15.79
CA MET A 117 -1.07 19.14 -17.22
C MET A 117 -1.01 17.68 -17.63
N ALA A 118 -0.55 16.80 -16.73
CA ALA A 118 -0.39 15.38 -17.01
C ALA A 118 -1.72 14.66 -17.23
N ILE A 119 -2.80 15.06 -16.55
CA ILE A 119 -4.13 14.46 -16.75
C ILE A 119 -4.69 14.70 -18.17
N GLU A 120 -4.23 15.75 -18.86
CA GLU A 120 -4.64 16.09 -20.23
C GLU A 120 -3.79 15.37 -21.30
N LYS A 121 -2.74 14.63 -20.90
CA LYS A 121 -1.83 13.97 -21.83
C LYS A 121 -2.26 12.53 -22.11
N GLU A 122 -2.49 12.22 -23.38
CA GLU A 122 -2.88 10.87 -23.83
C GLU A 122 -1.84 9.78 -23.47
N ASN A 123 -0.56 10.15 -23.36
CA ASN A 123 0.51 9.22 -23.00
C ASN A 123 0.72 9.07 -21.49
N VAL A 124 -0.05 9.75 -20.64
CA VAL A 124 0.10 9.71 -19.19
C VAL A 124 -1.15 9.15 -18.53
N PHE A 125 -0.97 8.11 -17.71
CA PHE A 125 -2.03 7.46 -16.96
C PHE A 125 -1.80 7.69 -15.47
N ILE A 126 -2.79 8.26 -14.77
CA ILE A 126 -2.71 8.54 -13.34
C ILE A 126 -3.90 7.90 -12.64
N PHE A 127 -3.63 7.07 -11.64
CA PHE A 127 -4.69 6.44 -10.85
C PHE A 127 -4.21 6.04 -9.46
N GLY A 128 -5.11 6.14 -8.48
CA GLY A 128 -4.91 5.64 -7.13
C GLY A 128 -4.98 4.12 -7.04
N TYR A 129 -4.39 3.59 -5.98
CA TYR A 129 -4.59 2.20 -5.60
C TYR A 129 -5.75 1.99 -4.61
N THR A 130 -6.22 3.04 -3.93
CA THR A 130 -7.45 3.01 -3.14
C THR A 130 -8.41 4.12 -3.57
N PRO A 131 -9.68 4.05 -3.16
CA PRO A 131 -10.64 5.14 -3.36
C PRO A 131 -10.20 6.47 -2.72
N PHE A 132 -9.44 6.41 -1.62
CA PHE A 132 -9.02 7.61 -0.90
C PHE A 132 -8.08 8.48 -1.74
N GLU A 133 -7.11 7.91 -2.46
CA GLU A 133 -6.18 8.73 -3.25
C GLU A 133 -6.90 9.50 -4.36
N ASN A 134 -7.85 8.88 -5.06
CA ASN A 134 -8.64 9.57 -6.09
C ASN A 134 -9.51 10.66 -5.45
N TYR A 135 -10.15 10.36 -4.31
CA TYR A 135 -10.94 11.35 -3.56
C TYR A 135 -10.08 12.54 -3.12
N TYR A 136 -8.88 12.28 -2.59
CA TYR A 136 -7.94 13.31 -2.15
C TYR A 136 -7.53 14.22 -3.31
N CYS A 137 -7.15 13.65 -4.46
CA CYS A 137 -6.79 14.42 -5.65
C CYS A 137 -7.92 15.36 -6.05
N LYS A 138 -9.14 14.83 -6.18
CA LYS A 138 -10.30 15.59 -6.65
C LYS A 138 -10.77 16.63 -5.65
N HIS A 139 -11.02 16.23 -4.42
CA HIS A 139 -11.73 17.08 -3.46
C HIS A 139 -10.83 17.95 -2.60
N PHE A 140 -9.56 17.58 -2.39
CA PHE A 140 -8.65 18.38 -1.56
C PHE A 140 -7.64 19.17 -2.39
N LYS A 141 -7.40 18.78 -3.64
CA LYS A 141 -6.38 19.40 -4.51
C LYS A 141 -6.91 19.91 -5.85
N ASP A 142 -8.18 19.65 -6.15
CA ASP A 142 -8.83 20.07 -7.39
C ASP A 142 -8.09 19.51 -8.63
N ILE A 143 -7.82 18.21 -8.59
CA ILE A 143 -7.20 17.43 -9.68
C ILE A 143 -8.03 16.16 -9.89
N ASP A 144 -8.81 16.12 -10.97
CA ASP A 144 -9.63 14.95 -11.30
C ASP A 144 -8.82 13.94 -12.12
N ILE A 145 -8.29 12.91 -11.44
CA ILE A 145 -7.61 11.77 -12.08
C ILE A 145 -8.57 10.64 -12.48
N GLY A 146 -9.88 10.91 -12.42
CA GLY A 146 -10.93 9.93 -12.68
C GLY A 146 -11.14 8.90 -11.56
N ASN A 147 -11.91 7.86 -11.89
CA ASN A 147 -12.36 6.84 -10.93
C ASN A 147 -11.63 5.50 -11.07
N LEU A 148 -10.64 5.41 -11.96
CA LEU A 148 -9.88 4.18 -12.09
C LEU A 148 -9.08 3.94 -10.81
N ILE A 149 -9.22 2.72 -10.28
CA ILE A 149 -8.48 2.25 -9.11
C ILE A 149 -7.93 0.87 -9.46
N ILE A 150 -6.61 0.71 -9.33
CA ILE A 150 -5.94 -0.58 -9.45
C ILE A 150 -5.28 -0.89 -8.11
N LYS A 151 -5.90 -1.80 -7.35
CA LYS A 151 -5.38 -2.31 -6.08
C LYS A 151 -4.27 -3.34 -6.36
N PRO A 152 -3.32 -3.56 -5.44
CA PRO A 152 -2.39 -4.67 -5.52
C PRO A 152 -3.14 -6.00 -5.66
N THR A 153 -2.67 -6.91 -6.51
CA THR A 153 -3.22 -8.26 -6.65
C THR A 153 -3.11 -9.09 -5.37
N GLY A 154 -2.15 -8.74 -4.51
CA GLY A 154 -1.83 -9.48 -3.28
C GLY A 154 -0.92 -10.70 -3.51
N ASN A 155 -0.56 -11.01 -4.75
CA ASN A 155 0.27 -12.17 -5.04
C ASN A 155 1.71 -12.00 -4.52
N ILE A 156 2.33 -13.13 -4.17
CA ILE A 156 3.73 -13.19 -3.74
C ILE A 156 4.58 -13.69 -4.90
N SER A 157 5.41 -12.81 -5.44
CA SER A 157 6.40 -13.13 -6.47
C SER A 157 7.69 -13.70 -5.87
N ASN A 158 8.66 -13.99 -6.73
CA ASN A 158 9.97 -14.48 -6.32
C ASN A 158 10.77 -13.47 -5.48
N VAL A 159 10.35 -12.20 -5.40
CA VAL A 159 11.00 -11.14 -4.61
C VAL A 159 11.15 -11.54 -3.14
N TYR A 160 10.19 -12.31 -2.60
CA TYR A 160 10.20 -12.75 -1.19
C TYR A 160 10.78 -14.15 -0.95
N LYS A 161 11.30 -14.84 -1.98
CA LYS A 161 11.75 -16.25 -1.87
C LYS A 161 12.91 -16.48 -0.90
N PHE A 162 13.72 -15.46 -0.64
CA PHE A 162 14.94 -15.59 0.15
C PHE A 162 14.80 -15.03 1.57
N ASN A 163 13.59 -14.70 1.99
CA ASN A 163 13.38 -14.20 3.34
C ASN A 163 13.57 -15.31 4.37
N ASN A 164 14.39 -15.05 5.38
CA ASN A 164 14.57 -15.96 6.49
C ASN A 164 13.31 -15.99 7.36
N PHE A 165 12.87 -17.16 7.80
CA PHE A 165 11.73 -17.27 8.72
C PHE A 165 12.12 -16.94 10.15
N SER A 166 11.23 -16.27 10.88
CA SER A 166 11.42 -16.00 12.31
C SER A 166 11.35 -17.29 13.12
N LYS A 167 12.27 -17.45 14.09
CA LYS A 167 12.28 -18.58 15.02
C LYS A 167 11.41 -18.26 16.23
N ILE A 168 10.13 -18.56 16.12
CA ILE A 168 9.12 -18.34 17.16
C ILE A 168 8.46 -19.68 17.44
N ASP A 169 8.45 -20.07 18.71
CA ASP A 169 7.82 -21.32 19.15
C ASP A 169 6.30 -21.24 19.05
N ASN A 170 5.66 -22.32 18.60
CA ASN A 170 4.20 -22.44 18.49
C ASN A 170 3.56 -21.26 17.71
N ILE A 171 4.21 -20.83 16.63
CA ILE A 171 3.83 -19.66 15.83
C ILE A 171 2.39 -19.78 15.28
N GLU A 172 1.97 -20.98 14.92
CA GLU A 172 0.65 -21.30 14.36
C GLU A 172 -0.50 -21.07 15.34
N ASN A 173 -0.21 -21.02 16.63
CA ASN A 173 -1.17 -20.70 17.69
C ASN A 173 -0.94 -19.31 18.30
N THR A 174 0.04 -18.58 17.81
CA THR A 174 0.41 -17.24 18.28
C THR A 174 -0.22 -16.18 17.37
N PHE A 175 -0.76 -15.12 17.97
CA PHE A 175 -1.25 -13.95 17.26
C PHE A 175 -0.12 -12.97 16.98
N PHE A 176 -0.11 -12.36 15.81
CA PHE A 176 0.83 -11.30 15.48
C PHE A 176 0.25 -9.93 15.84
N ILE A 177 1.08 -9.09 16.46
CA ILE A 177 0.79 -7.68 16.73
C ILE A 177 1.93 -6.86 16.11
N GLY A 178 1.61 -5.94 15.21
CA GLY A 178 2.60 -5.09 14.57
C GLY A 178 3.28 -4.14 15.54
N THR A 179 4.45 -3.61 15.18
CA THR A 179 5.17 -2.59 15.96
C THR A 179 4.69 -1.17 15.64
N TYR A 180 3.43 -1.01 15.23
CA TYR A 180 2.89 0.27 14.78
C TYR A 180 2.42 1.13 15.96
N HIS A 181 2.33 2.44 15.72
CA HIS A 181 1.99 3.45 16.74
C HIS A 181 0.70 3.11 17.49
N ASN A 182 -0.39 2.82 16.76
CA ASN A 182 -1.69 2.53 17.36
C ASN A 182 -1.68 1.23 18.18
N ASP A 183 -0.89 0.24 17.76
CA ASP A 183 -0.80 -1.09 18.37
C ASP A 183 0.07 -1.11 19.65
N ASN A 184 0.89 -0.08 19.88
CA ASN A 184 1.92 -0.09 20.94
C ASN A 184 1.98 1.20 21.78
N ILE A 185 1.94 2.37 21.14
CA ILE A 185 2.06 3.68 21.80
C ILE A 185 0.70 4.13 22.29
N MET A 186 -0.30 4.16 21.39
CA MET A 186 -1.67 4.51 21.77
C MET A 186 -2.23 3.46 22.74
N ILE A 187 -2.11 2.19 22.37
CA ILE A 187 -2.64 1.07 23.15
C ILE A 187 -1.57 0.00 23.24
N ASN A 188 -1.34 -0.53 24.44
CA ASN A 188 -0.48 -1.70 24.60
C ASN A 188 -1.29 -2.98 24.29
N LEU A 189 -1.43 -3.30 23.01
CA LEU A 189 -2.22 -4.46 22.57
C LEU A 189 -1.66 -5.76 23.16
N THR A 190 -0.35 -5.93 23.23
CA THR A 190 0.31 -7.09 23.84
C THR A 190 -0.27 -7.38 25.23
N LYS A 191 -0.31 -6.38 26.10
CA LYS A 191 -0.84 -6.52 27.47
C LYS A 191 -2.33 -6.88 27.49
N ILE A 192 -3.12 -6.35 26.57
CA ILE A 192 -4.54 -6.69 26.44
C ILE A 192 -4.69 -8.16 26.05
N ILE A 193 -3.94 -8.63 25.04
CA ILE A 193 -4.02 -10.01 24.56
C ILE A 193 -3.47 -11.01 25.60
N GLU A 194 -2.41 -10.66 26.32
CA GLU A 194 -1.91 -11.45 27.46
C GLU A 194 -2.96 -11.60 28.56
N SER A 195 -3.77 -10.57 28.82
CA SER A 195 -4.86 -10.65 29.81
C SER A 195 -5.94 -11.67 29.43
N PHE A 196 -6.07 -12.00 28.14
CA PHE A 196 -6.94 -13.05 27.64
C PHE A 196 -6.32 -14.45 27.73
N LYS A 197 -5.08 -14.56 28.23
CA LYS A 197 -4.27 -15.79 28.23
C LYS A 197 -4.03 -16.32 26.81
N VAL A 198 -3.84 -15.41 25.86
CA VAL A 198 -3.60 -15.73 24.44
C VAL A 198 -2.13 -15.44 24.10
N SER A 199 -1.46 -16.41 23.46
CA SER A 199 -0.09 -16.21 22.96
C SER A 199 -0.07 -15.14 21.88
N ASN A 200 0.86 -14.21 22.00
CA ASN A 200 1.09 -13.18 20.98
C ASN A 200 2.58 -12.90 20.79
N TYR A 201 2.90 -12.37 19.62
CA TYR A 201 4.23 -11.89 19.26
C TYR A 201 4.11 -10.44 18.78
N ASN A 202 4.85 -9.56 19.44
CA ASN A 202 5.00 -8.17 19.05
C ASN A 202 6.43 -7.94 18.54
N GLY A 203 6.56 -7.67 17.25
CA GLY A 203 7.87 -7.56 16.62
C GLY A 203 7.78 -7.38 15.11
N ARG A 204 8.95 -7.47 14.46
CA ARG A 204 9.02 -7.46 12.99
C ARG A 204 8.89 -8.88 12.46
N PHE A 205 8.27 -9.00 11.30
CA PHE A 205 8.21 -10.25 10.54
C PHE A 205 9.07 -10.12 9.27
N ASN A 206 9.60 -11.23 8.78
CA ASN A 206 10.50 -11.22 7.63
C ASN A 206 9.71 -11.34 6.31
N GLY A 207 8.72 -10.48 6.11
CA GLY A 207 7.86 -10.48 4.92
C GLY A 207 6.66 -11.44 4.97
N PRO A 208 5.78 -11.36 3.97
CA PRO A 208 4.40 -11.86 4.07
C PRO A 208 4.31 -13.38 4.29
N LEU A 209 5.26 -14.17 3.77
CA LEU A 209 5.31 -15.62 4.00
C LEU A 209 5.60 -16.00 5.46
N ASP A 210 6.38 -15.19 6.17
CA ASP A 210 6.65 -15.39 7.60
C ASP A 210 5.41 -15.02 8.42
N LEU A 211 4.73 -13.92 8.05
CA LEU A 211 3.48 -13.50 8.68
C LEU A 211 2.37 -14.56 8.55
N ALA A 212 2.32 -15.28 7.42
CA ALA A 212 1.31 -16.31 7.16
C ALA A 212 1.38 -17.53 8.09
N ARG A 213 2.49 -17.68 8.82
CA ARG A 213 2.67 -18.75 9.81
C ARG A 213 1.95 -18.47 11.12
N PHE A 214 1.63 -17.21 11.42
CA PHE A 214 0.87 -16.84 12.61
C PHE A 214 -0.59 -17.27 12.51
N LYS A 215 -1.25 -17.42 13.66
CA LYS A 215 -2.67 -17.77 13.72
C LYS A 215 -3.55 -16.72 13.03
N ALA A 216 -3.29 -15.45 13.33
CA ALA A 216 -3.97 -14.27 12.82
C ALA A 216 -3.21 -13.01 13.26
N VAL A 217 -3.59 -11.86 12.69
CA VAL A 217 -3.09 -10.53 13.05
C VAL A 217 -4.16 -9.80 13.86
N ILE A 218 -3.76 -9.12 14.93
CA ILE A 218 -4.60 -8.15 15.64
C ILE A 218 -3.98 -6.78 15.40
N HIS A 219 -4.77 -5.86 14.85
CA HIS A 219 -4.27 -4.57 14.40
C HIS A 219 -5.30 -3.46 14.62
N ILE A 220 -4.83 -2.29 15.02
CA ILE A 220 -5.59 -1.04 14.99
C ILE A 220 -5.10 -0.24 13.79
N PRO A 221 -5.92 -0.11 12.73
CA PRO A 221 -5.57 0.62 11.52
C PRO A 221 -5.01 2.03 11.80
N TYR A 222 -3.98 2.40 11.05
CA TYR A 222 -3.33 3.71 11.14
C TYR A 222 -3.19 4.41 9.78
N ALA A 223 -3.70 3.83 8.71
CA ALA A 223 -3.60 4.38 7.37
C ALA A 223 -4.80 3.95 6.52
N TRP A 224 -5.05 4.70 5.45
CA TRP A 224 -6.10 4.42 4.48
C TRP A 224 -6.00 3.01 3.89
N SER A 225 -4.78 2.54 3.68
CA SER A 225 -4.46 1.17 3.29
C SER A 225 -3.00 0.84 3.60
N ASN A 226 -2.70 -0.45 3.59
CA ASN A 226 -1.37 -0.99 3.70
C ASN A 226 -1.17 -2.00 2.58
N TYR A 227 -0.03 -1.98 1.89
CA TYR A 227 0.25 -2.96 0.84
C TYR A 227 0.12 -4.41 1.32
N ALA A 228 0.61 -4.66 2.55
CA ALA A 228 0.55 -5.95 3.23
C ALA A 228 -0.88 -6.47 3.44
N PHE A 229 -1.91 -5.63 3.36
CA PHE A 229 -3.31 -6.05 3.47
C PHE A 229 -3.72 -7.00 2.34
N PHE A 230 -3.35 -6.69 1.09
CA PHE A 230 -3.67 -7.55 -0.06
C PHE A 230 -2.84 -8.83 -0.05
N GLU A 231 -1.57 -8.74 0.35
CA GLU A 231 -0.69 -9.90 0.55
C GLU A 231 -1.24 -10.84 1.63
N ALA A 232 -1.76 -10.27 2.72
CA ALA A 232 -2.40 -11.00 3.80
C ALA A 232 -3.66 -11.74 3.33
N ILE A 233 -4.53 -11.07 2.57
CA ILE A 233 -5.72 -11.70 2.00
C ILE A 233 -5.33 -12.90 1.13
N TYR A 234 -4.37 -12.72 0.21
CA TYR A 234 -3.90 -13.77 -0.67
C TYR A 234 -3.33 -14.98 0.09
N LEU A 235 -2.60 -14.74 1.17
CA LEU A 235 -2.02 -15.79 2.02
C LEU A 235 -3.01 -16.36 3.05
N GLY A 236 -4.27 -15.91 3.06
CA GLY A 236 -5.28 -16.37 4.01
C GLY A 236 -4.99 -15.95 5.46
N ILE A 237 -4.31 -14.82 5.65
CA ILE A 237 -4.01 -14.24 6.96
C ILE A 237 -5.26 -13.50 7.44
N ILE A 238 -5.76 -13.93 8.60
CA ILE A 238 -6.96 -13.36 9.19
C ILE A 238 -6.57 -12.12 9.99
N TYR A 239 -7.28 -11.02 9.78
CA TYR A 239 -7.13 -9.78 10.55
C TYR A 239 -8.32 -9.59 11.49
N PHE A 240 -8.00 -9.29 12.75
CA PHE A 240 -8.91 -8.72 13.72
C PHE A 240 -8.65 -7.22 13.81
N ILE A 241 -9.67 -6.41 13.53
CA ILE A 241 -9.58 -4.95 13.61
C ILE A 241 -10.80 -4.38 14.35
N PRO A 242 -10.70 -3.20 14.99
CA PRO A 242 -11.86 -2.58 15.62
C PRO A 242 -12.94 -2.29 14.57
N SER A 243 -14.21 -2.44 14.94
CA SER A 243 -15.32 -1.93 14.14
C SER A 243 -15.21 -0.40 13.99
N LYS A 244 -15.88 0.19 12.99
CA LYS A 244 -15.88 1.67 12.84
C LYS A 244 -16.29 2.38 14.12
N LYS A 245 -17.33 1.87 14.79
CA LYS A 245 -17.82 2.41 16.05
C LYS A 245 -16.72 2.36 17.12
N PHE A 246 -16.09 1.20 17.29
CA PHE A 246 -15.07 1.06 18.32
C PHE A 246 -13.80 1.85 17.99
N LEU A 247 -13.38 1.91 16.72
CA LEU A 247 -12.29 2.78 16.29
C LEU A 247 -12.56 4.24 16.64
N PHE A 248 -13.80 4.73 16.46
CA PHE A 248 -14.18 6.09 16.80
C PHE A 248 -14.25 6.35 18.32
N GLU A 249 -14.38 5.31 19.12
CA GLU A 249 -14.19 5.39 20.57
C GLU A 249 -12.70 5.45 20.91
N LEU A 250 -11.88 4.58 20.31
CA LEU A 250 -10.43 4.51 20.53
C LEU A 250 -9.70 5.78 20.09
N LYS A 251 -10.09 6.39 18.97
CA LYS A 251 -9.41 7.57 18.42
C LYS A 251 -9.52 8.84 19.28
N LYS A 252 -10.38 8.81 20.32
CA LYS A 252 -10.48 9.89 21.30
C LYS A 252 -9.23 9.95 22.19
N ASP A 253 -8.42 8.89 22.17
CA ASP A 253 -7.10 8.90 22.77
C ASP A 253 -6.20 9.94 22.08
N LYS A 254 -5.44 10.69 22.88
CA LYS A 254 -4.55 11.75 22.40
C LYS A 254 -3.41 11.21 21.53
N ASP A 255 -3.04 9.95 21.72
CA ASP A 255 -1.96 9.27 21.04
C ASP A 255 -2.48 8.50 19.82
N PHE A 256 -3.74 8.68 19.40
CA PHE A 256 -4.23 8.10 18.15
C PHE A 256 -3.48 8.65 16.94
N PHE A 257 -3.00 7.76 16.08
CA PHE A 257 -2.34 8.11 14.84
C PHE A 257 -3.10 7.61 13.62
N TRP A 258 -3.21 8.46 12.61
CA TRP A 258 -3.66 8.06 11.28
C TRP A 258 -2.90 8.82 10.20
N SER A 259 -2.50 8.14 9.14
CA SER A 259 -1.77 8.72 8.00
C SER A 259 -2.58 9.87 7.40
N PRO A 260 -2.06 11.11 7.43
CA PRO A 260 -2.86 12.29 7.17
C PRO A 260 -3.25 12.42 5.68
N PRO A 261 -4.34 13.16 5.39
CA PRO A 261 -5.29 13.72 6.35
C PRO A 261 -6.28 12.65 6.81
N TYR A 262 -6.59 12.61 8.11
CA TYR A 262 -7.68 11.80 8.64
C TYR A 262 -9.00 12.57 8.61
N ARG A 263 -10.09 11.91 8.22
CA ARG A 263 -11.46 12.45 8.25
C ARG A 263 -12.46 11.35 8.56
N ASP A 264 -13.27 11.54 9.59
CA ASP A 264 -14.25 10.55 10.07
C ASP A 264 -15.25 10.17 8.97
N GLU A 265 -15.75 11.19 8.26
CA GLU A 265 -16.75 11.05 7.21
C GLU A 265 -16.23 10.28 5.99
N LEU A 266 -14.91 10.12 5.88
CA LEU A 266 -14.25 9.42 4.77
C LEU A 266 -13.77 8.03 5.13
N ILE A 267 -13.94 7.55 6.37
CA ILE A 267 -13.35 6.28 6.84
C ILE A 267 -13.70 5.08 5.96
N GLU A 268 -14.85 5.10 5.29
CA GLU A 268 -15.29 4.04 4.36
C GLU A 268 -14.48 4.00 3.06
N LEU A 269 -13.68 5.02 2.75
CA LEU A 269 -12.71 4.98 1.65
C LEU A 269 -11.46 4.15 2.00
N SER A 270 -11.28 3.80 3.27
CA SER A 270 -10.17 2.96 3.72
C SER A 270 -10.41 1.49 3.40
N GLU A 271 -9.38 0.77 2.96
CA GLU A 271 -9.45 -0.67 2.67
C GLU A 271 -9.85 -1.51 3.91
N TRP A 272 -9.69 -0.97 5.12
CA TRP A 272 -10.13 -1.58 6.37
C TRP A 272 -11.65 -1.58 6.58
N TYR A 273 -12.36 -0.63 5.95
CA TYR A 273 -13.79 -0.40 6.17
C TYR A 273 -14.62 -0.31 4.90
N LEU A 274 -14.01 -0.60 3.73
CA LEU A 274 -14.74 -0.70 2.48
C LEU A 274 -15.82 -1.79 2.55
N PRO A 275 -17.04 -1.53 2.06
CA PRO A 275 -18.11 -2.53 2.04
C PRO A 275 -17.73 -3.83 1.32
N GLU A 276 -16.86 -3.75 0.32
CA GLU A 276 -16.28 -4.89 -0.40
C GLU A 276 -15.57 -5.88 0.54
N HIS A 277 -14.93 -5.38 1.59
CA HIS A 277 -14.07 -6.17 2.49
C HIS A 277 -14.76 -6.60 3.78
N LYS A 278 -16.04 -6.28 3.95
CA LYS A 278 -16.79 -6.48 5.21
C LYS A 278 -16.77 -7.92 5.74
N ASN A 279 -16.62 -8.90 4.85
CA ASN A 279 -16.60 -10.34 5.21
C ASN A 279 -15.18 -10.92 5.28
N LEU A 280 -14.15 -10.15 4.90
CA LEU A 280 -12.75 -10.58 4.92
C LEU A 280 -12.12 -10.35 6.29
N LEU A 281 -12.56 -9.30 6.97
CA LEU A 281 -12.05 -8.80 8.23
C LEU A 281 -12.93 -9.24 9.40
N ILE A 282 -12.32 -9.52 10.54
CA ILE A 282 -13.03 -9.81 11.78
C ILE A 282 -13.09 -8.52 12.61
N TYR A 283 -14.20 -7.80 12.48
CA TYR A 283 -14.44 -6.60 13.27
C TYR A 283 -14.73 -6.95 14.73
N PHE A 284 -14.21 -6.20 15.69
CA PHE A 284 -14.61 -6.29 17.10
C PHE A 284 -15.09 -4.96 17.66
N ASP A 285 -16.13 -4.99 18.49
CA ASP A 285 -16.80 -3.80 19.04
C ASP A 285 -16.30 -3.43 20.43
N SER A 286 -15.49 -4.28 21.06
CA SER A 286 -14.83 -4.04 22.34
C SER A 286 -13.72 -5.06 22.57
N TRP A 287 -12.91 -4.87 23.62
CA TRP A 287 -11.91 -5.86 24.05
C TRP A 287 -12.52 -7.20 24.48
N ILE A 288 -13.70 -7.18 25.11
CA ILE A 288 -14.43 -8.39 25.50
C ILE A 288 -14.90 -9.15 24.25
N ASP A 289 -15.44 -8.42 23.26
CA ASP A 289 -15.86 -9.01 22.00
C ASP A 289 -14.68 -9.57 21.19
N LEU A 290 -13.53 -8.90 21.18
CA LEU A 290 -12.29 -9.45 20.61
C LEU A 290 -11.92 -10.78 21.26
N ASN A 291 -11.93 -10.84 22.60
CA ASN A 291 -11.64 -12.08 23.33
C ASN A 291 -12.59 -13.22 22.91
N ILE A 292 -13.90 -12.95 22.88
CA ILE A 292 -14.90 -13.93 22.43
C ILE A 292 -14.62 -14.40 21.00
N LYS A 293 -14.35 -13.48 20.07
CA LYS A 293 -14.11 -13.80 18.66
C LYS A 293 -12.83 -14.60 18.44
N ILE A 294 -11.77 -14.35 19.22
CA ILE A 294 -10.53 -15.16 19.20
C ILE A 294 -10.82 -16.65 19.47
N PHE A 295 -11.72 -16.95 20.40
CA PHE A 295 -12.01 -18.34 20.79
C PHE A 295 -13.14 -19.00 19.99
N THR A 296 -14.05 -18.21 19.40
CA THR A 296 -15.24 -18.74 18.73
C THR A 296 -15.17 -18.72 17.20
N LEU A 297 -14.20 -18.00 16.61
CA LEU A 297 -14.07 -17.90 15.17
C LEU A 297 -13.81 -19.27 14.52
N ASN A 298 -14.54 -19.57 13.44
CA ASN A 298 -14.20 -20.67 12.55
C ASN A 298 -13.08 -20.23 11.57
N TYR A 299 -11.83 -20.39 12.00
CA TYR A 299 -10.65 -20.01 11.22
C TYR A 299 -10.58 -20.68 9.84
N LYS A 300 -10.97 -21.97 9.74
CA LYS A 300 -10.96 -22.69 8.46
C LYS A 300 -11.94 -22.06 7.46
N LYS A 301 -13.16 -21.76 7.91
CA LYS A 301 -14.16 -21.07 7.10
C LYS A 301 -13.68 -19.68 6.68
N GLN A 302 -13.07 -18.92 7.59
CA GLN A 302 -12.58 -17.58 7.27
C GLN A 302 -11.44 -17.62 6.23
N LYS A 303 -10.48 -18.55 6.37
CA LYS A 303 -9.42 -18.75 5.36
C LYS A 303 -9.98 -19.11 3.98
N TYR A 304 -11.05 -19.90 3.93
CA TYR A 304 -11.74 -20.20 2.67
C TYR A 304 -12.37 -18.95 2.02
N ILE A 305 -13.02 -18.09 2.81
CA ILE A 305 -13.58 -16.82 2.32
C ILE A 305 -12.47 -15.93 1.72
N LEU A 306 -11.34 -15.79 2.43
CA LEU A 306 -10.20 -15.01 1.95
C LEU A 306 -9.66 -15.54 0.62
N LYS A 307 -9.51 -16.86 0.49
CA LYS A 307 -9.05 -17.49 -0.75
C LYS A 307 -9.97 -17.18 -1.94
N GLN A 308 -11.28 -17.38 -1.76
CA GLN A 308 -12.26 -17.12 -2.83
C GLN A 308 -12.26 -15.65 -3.26
N PHE A 309 -12.14 -14.72 -2.31
CA PHE A 309 -11.99 -13.32 -2.63
C PHE A 309 -10.68 -13.05 -3.39
N SER A 310 -9.55 -13.59 -2.92
CA SER A 310 -8.23 -13.34 -3.54
C SER A 310 -8.15 -13.81 -5.00
N GLU A 311 -8.77 -14.94 -5.34
CA GLU A 311 -8.78 -15.49 -6.70
C GLU A 311 -9.52 -14.55 -7.65
N LYS A 312 -10.70 -14.07 -7.24
CA LYS A 312 -11.49 -13.12 -8.02
C LYS A 312 -10.78 -11.77 -8.13
N HIS A 313 -10.34 -11.21 -7.00
CA HIS A 313 -9.65 -9.93 -6.91
C HIS A 313 -8.42 -9.89 -7.82
N ASN A 314 -7.62 -10.95 -7.80
CA ASN A 314 -6.44 -11.07 -8.65
C ASN A 314 -6.78 -10.94 -10.14
N ASN A 315 -7.80 -11.66 -10.62
CA ASN A 315 -8.21 -11.61 -12.01
C ASN A 315 -8.72 -10.21 -12.38
N ASP A 316 -9.54 -9.61 -11.53
CA ASP A 316 -10.07 -8.26 -11.74
C ASP A 316 -8.94 -7.21 -11.83
N MET A 317 -7.90 -7.32 -11.00
CA MET A 317 -6.76 -6.39 -11.04
C MET A 317 -5.85 -6.64 -12.24
N LEU A 318 -5.60 -7.90 -12.62
CA LEU A 318 -4.84 -8.23 -13.82
C LEU A 318 -5.53 -7.72 -15.09
N ASP A 319 -6.86 -7.79 -15.15
CA ASP A 319 -7.64 -7.25 -16.27
C ASP A 319 -7.53 -5.73 -16.37
N LYS A 320 -7.52 -5.02 -15.24
CA LYS A 320 -7.29 -3.57 -15.21
C LYS A 320 -5.87 -3.22 -15.65
N TRP A 321 -4.86 -3.93 -15.16
CA TRP A 321 -3.47 -3.75 -15.60
C TRP A 321 -3.31 -4.01 -17.09
N ARG A 322 -3.92 -5.08 -17.62
CA ARG A 322 -3.92 -5.38 -19.05
C ARG A 322 -4.45 -4.21 -19.88
N LYS A 323 -5.57 -3.61 -19.47
CA LYS A 323 -6.12 -2.43 -20.16
C LYS A 323 -5.11 -1.28 -20.20
N ILE A 324 -4.44 -0.97 -19.09
CA ILE A 324 -3.44 0.12 -19.05
C ILE A 324 -2.22 -0.16 -19.93
N PHE A 325 -1.73 -1.41 -19.95
CA PHE A 325 -0.53 -1.73 -20.72
C PHE A 325 -0.78 -1.77 -22.24
N PHE A 326 -1.95 -2.25 -22.66
CA PHE A 326 -2.24 -2.52 -24.08
C PHE A 326 -3.28 -1.58 -24.71
N THR A 327 -3.70 -0.51 -24.02
CA THR A 327 -4.32 0.68 -24.65
C THR A 327 -3.22 1.61 -25.13
#